data_AF-A0AB36RNE7-F1
#
_entry.id   AF-A0AB36RNE7-F1
#
_cell.length_a   1.000
_cell.length_b   1.000
_cell.length_c   1.000
_cell.angle_alpha   90.00
_cell.angle_beta   90.00
_cell.angle_gamma   90.00
#
_symmetry.space_group_name_H-M   'P 1'
#
loop_
_entity.id
_entity.type
_entity.pdbx_description
1 polymer ?
#
loop_
_entity_poly.entity_id
_entity_poly.type
_entity_poly.pdbx_seq_one_letter_code
_entity_poly.pdbx_strand_id
1 'polypeptide(L)'
;MTSTTFVNPDGSEVDPAHFPDWAKEPSPQNQEGEGDWMSEYEYVIAHPTEYTFETEALVEPTGSYSYALVEATGDDVPELLLKQDSSEFAPVLVFTIGDDGKAHPSTNVLIDGVRSAGGSRAAVVASATGEGLYQENHNGMRPEVDFQLYSVDGDTLTKVGAPEEAHIDAIPEKYQQITWTSTTDPSALQQGAPAAAAPAEGAQDEAPADDMVLGEGEFVGTVEELTIEEALAQAGADDPSAPESGSKYWVLHFDGPQDISANKGGSRGPVTQTTEYMRLGYSEITSYGNHEAGTEWAQYVGKRVKVSLDPSTLSWPSDVSYPLGSLRFTSEGADYEVTEL
;
A
#
# COMPACT_ATOMS: atom_id res chain seq x y z
N MET A 1 -33.45 19.50 -11.88
CA MET A 1 -32.01 19.49 -12.16
C MET A 1 -31.39 20.47 -11.20
N THR A 2 -31.08 20.00 -9.99
CA THR A 2 -30.34 20.75 -8.99
C THR A 2 -28.88 20.50 -9.31
N SER A 3 -28.17 21.52 -9.79
CA SER A 3 -26.73 21.44 -10.03
C SER A 3 -26.06 21.61 -8.67
N THR A 4 -25.43 20.57 -8.14
CA THR A 4 -24.65 20.66 -6.91
C THR A 4 -23.29 21.23 -7.29
N THR A 5 -22.97 22.41 -6.75
CA THR A 5 -21.67 23.07 -6.94
C THR A 5 -20.73 22.55 -5.86
N PHE A 6 -19.60 21.97 -6.27
CA PHE A 6 -18.53 21.66 -5.33
C PHE A 6 -17.90 22.98 -4.86
N VAL A 7 -17.62 23.09 -3.56
CA VAL A 7 -17.01 24.27 -2.95
C VAL A 7 -15.81 23.87 -2.12
N ASN A 8 -14.72 24.61 -2.26
CA ASN A 8 -13.54 24.56 -1.40
C ASN A 8 -13.95 24.73 0.08
N PRO A 9 -13.10 24.29 1.04
CA PRO A 9 -13.30 24.56 2.47
C PRO A 9 -13.43 26.05 2.80
N ASP A 10 -12.85 26.93 1.98
CA ASP A 10 -12.96 28.40 2.12
C ASP A 10 -14.24 29.00 1.49
N GLY A 11 -15.11 28.17 0.93
CA GLY A 11 -16.38 28.54 0.31
C GLY A 11 -16.28 29.01 -1.15
N SER A 12 -15.10 28.95 -1.78
CA SER A 12 -14.98 29.24 -3.21
C SER A 12 -15.41 28.06 -4.08
N GLU A 13 -15.97 28.31 -5.27
CA GLU A 13 -16.39 27.25 -6.20
C GLU A 13 -15.16 26.55 -6.80
N VAL A 14 -15.19 25.21 -6.86
CA VAL A 14 -14.14 24.40 -7.49
C VAL A 14 -14.51 24.00 -8.91
N ASP A 15 -13.52 24.02 -9.81
CA ASP A 15 -13.66 23.58 -11.20
C ASP A 15 -13.51 22.05 -11.27
N PRO A 16 -14.58 21.29 -11.61
CA PRO A 16 -14.55 19.83 -11.67
C PRO A 16 -13.63 19.27 -12.76
N ALA A 17 -13.10 20.10 -13.66
CA ALA A 17 -12.22 19.66 -14.73
C ALA A 17 -10.94 18.95 -14.24
N HIS A 18 -10.52 19.23 -13.01
CA HIS A 18 -9.30 18.69 -12.40
C HIS A 18 -9.53 17.47 -11.50
N PHE A 19 -10.78 17.08 -11.25
CA PHE A 19 -11.10 15.94 -10.40
C PHE A 19 -10.79 14.62 -11.09
N PRO A 20 -10.47 13.55 -10.34
CA PRO A 20 -10.50 12.20 -10.89
C PRO A 20 -11.91 11.88 -11.41
N ASP A 21 -12.02 11.03 -12.44
CA ASP A 21 -13.30 10.78 -13.12
C ASP A 21 -14.41 10.30 -12.17
N TRP A 22 -14.06 9.56 -11.12
CA TRP A 22 -15.01 9.12 -10.09
C TRP A 22 -15.60 10.26 -9.26
N ALA A 23 -14.89 11.38 -9.13
CA ALA A 23 -15.30 12.55 -8.35
C ALA A 23 -16.00 13.63 -9.20
N LYS A 24 -16.07 13.47 -10.53
CA LYS A 24 -16.75 14.42 -11.43
C LYS A 24 -18.27 14.37 -11.34
N GLU A 25 -18.83 13.23 -10.96
CA GLU A 25 -20.26 13.05 -10.73
C GLU A 25 -20.51 12.69 -9.26
N PRO A 26 -21.39 13.40 -8.54
CA PRO A 26 -21.66 13.09 -7.14
C PRO A 26 -22.29 11.70 -7.02
N SER A 27 -21.76 10.89 -6.11
CA SER A 27 -22.28 9.57 -5.74
C SER A 27 -23.80 9.62 -5.50
N PRO A 28 -24.61 8.66 -6.00
CA PRO A 28 -26.07 8.66 -5.83
C PRO A 28 -26.55 8.66 -4.36
N GLN A 29 -25.67 8.33 -3.41
CA GLN A 29 -25.93 8.36 -1.97
C GLN A 29 -25.86 9.77 -1.35
N ASN A 30 -25.26 10.75 -2.03
CA ASN A 30 -25.10 12.14 -1.54
C ASN A 30 -26.33 13.04 -1.83
N GLN A 31 -27.52 12.46 -2.00
CA GLN A 31 -28.76 13.23 -2.14
C GLN A 31 -29.53 13.21 -0.82
N GLU A 32 -29.30 14.25 -0.02
CA GLU A 32 -30.01 14.69 1.20
C GLU A 32 -29.23 14.51 2.52
N GLY A 33 -28.43 15.53 2.88
CA GLY A 33 -27.91 15.73 4.25
C GLY A 33 -26.94 16.90 4.34
N GLU A 34 -27.07 17.74 5.38
CA GLU A 34 -26.01 18.64 5.82
C GLU A 34 -24.76 17.82 6.24
N GLY A 35 -23.56 18.21 5.78
CA GLY A 35 -22.27 17.86 6.41
C GLY A 35 -22.00 16.38 6.73
N ASP A 36 -22.20 15.47 5.78
CA ASP A 36 -21.79 14.06 5.97
C ASP A 36 -20.27 13.93 5.82
N TRP A 37 -19.63 13.34 6.83
CA TRP A 37 -18.18 13.19 6.93
C TRP A 37 -17.58 12.48 5.70
N MET A 38 -18.34 11.56 5.09
CA MET A 38 -17.94 10.86 3.88
C MET A 38 -17.72 11.82 2.71
N SER A 39 -18.60 12.80 2.52
CA SER A 39 -18.50 13.78 1.43
C SER A 39 -17.27 14.69 1.60
N GLU A 40 -16.97 15.08 2.84
CA GLU A 40 -15.79 15.90 3.13
C GLU A 40 -14.49 15.10 2.93
N TYR A 41 -14.47 13.81 3.30
CA TYR A 41 -13.33 12.94 3.03
C TYR A 41 -13.18 12.57 1.55
N GLU A 42 -14.28 12.44 0.80
CA GLU A 42 -14.24 12.25 -0.65
C GLU A 42 -13.52 13.43 -1.30
N TYR A 43 -13.79 14.65 -0.83
CA TYR A 43 -13.06 15.84 -1.27
C TYR A 43 -11.57 15.74 -0.95
N VAL A 44 -11.20 15.38 0.29
CA VAL A 44 -9.79 15.27 0.71
C VAL A 44 -9.02 14.30 -0.18
N ILE A 45 -9.54 13.09 -0.42
CA ILE A 45 -8.84 12.07 -1.22
C ILE A 45 -8.84 12.39 -2.72
N ALA A 46 -9.80 13.19 -3.21
CA ALA A 46 -9.78 13.70 -4.59
C ALA A 46 -8.77 14.84 -4.78
N HIS A 47 -8.40 15.56 -3.71
CA HIS A 47 -7.52 16.73 -3.72
C HIS A 47 -6.29 16.62 -2.82
N PRO A 48 -5.57 15.48 -2.82
CA PRO A 48 -4.54 15.24 -1.81
C PRO A 48 -3.35 16.20 -1.93
N THR A 49 -3.17 16.85 -3.09
CA THR A 49 -2.12 17.85 -3.35
C THR A 49 -2.41 19.23 -2.76
N GLU A 50 -3.62 19.49 -2.24
CA GLU A 50 -3.96 20.77 -1.59
C GLU A 50 -3.40 20.88 -0.17
N TYR A 51 -2.94 19.76 0.40
CA TYR A 51 -2.47 19.69 1.78
C TYR A 51 -0.95 19.67 1.88
N THR A 52 -0.43 20.36 2.89
CA THR A 52 1.01 20.42 3.16
C THR A 52 1.40 19.43 4.24
N PHE A 53 2.42 18.62 3.94
CA PHE A 53 2.96 17.60 4.86
C PHE A 53 4.27 18.09 5.47
N GLU A 54 4.20 19.01 6.43
CA GLU A 54 5.39 19.56 7.10
C GLU A 54 6.04 18.50 8.02
N THR A 55 7.31 18.17 7.75
CA THR A 55 8.07 17.20 8.56
C THR A 55 9.57 17.43 8.47
N GLU A 56 10.29 17.06 9.54
CA GLU A 56 11.75 17.01 9.57
C GLU A 56 12.32 15.65 9.10
N ALA A 57 11.45 14.67 8.83
CA ALA A 57 11.85 13.37 8.31
C ALA A 57 12.40 13.49 6.87
N LEU A 58 13.25 12.54 6.48
CA LEU A 58 13.67 12.42 5.09
C LEU A 58 12.49 11.84 4.27
N VAL A 59 11.89 12.68 3.44
CA VAL A 59 10.77 12.32 2.55
C VAL A 59 11.24 12.45 1.11
N GLU A 60 10.91 11.46 0.30
CA GLU A 60 11.09 11.43 -1.15
C GLU A 60 9.74 11.08 -1.80
N PRO A 61 8.86 12.06 -2.09
CA PRO A 61 7.50 11.80 -2.55
C PRO A 61 7.47 11.12 -3.92
N THR A 62 6.62 10.13 -4.10
CA THR A 62 6.40 9.45 -5.40
C THR A 62 5.42 10.21 -6.31
N GLY A 63 4.63 11.11 -5.73
CA GLY A 63 3.51 11.77 -6.39
C GLY A 63 2.18 11.04 -6.25
N SER A 64 2.15 9.87 -5.62
CA SER A 64 0.92 9.15 -5.25
C SER A 64 0.53 9.40 -3.80
N TYR A 65 -0.74 9.10 -3.50
CA TYR A 65 -1.29 9.22 -2.16
C TYR A 65 -2.12 7.99 -1.83
N SER A 66 -2.10 7.63 -0.56
CA SER A 66 -2.93 6.58 -0.02
C SER A 66 -3.75 7.10 1.16
N TYR A 67 -4.87 6.47 1.47
CA TYR A 67 -5.70 6.81 2.61
C TYR A 67 -6.15 5.59 3.40
N ALA A 68 -6.63 5.84 4.61
CA ALA A 68 -7.29 4.85 5.45
C ALA A 68 -8.34 5.54 6.34
N LEU A 69 -9.37 4.80 6.74
CA LEU A 69 -10.32 5.25 7.77
C LEU A 69 -9.98 4.57 9.09
N VAL A 70 -9.91 5.30 10.20
CA VAL A 70 -9.62 4.73 11.52
C VAL A 70 -10.45 5.43 12.57
N GLU A 71 -11.16 4.67 13.40
CA GLU A 71 -11.77 5.19 14.62
C GLU A 71 -10.66 5.47 15.66
N ALA A 72 -10.35 6.75 15.91
CA ALA A 72 -9.26 7.17 16.79
C ALA A 72 -9.69 8.17 17.89
N THR A 73 -10.94 8.63 17.89
CA THR A 73 -11.46 9.58 18.89
C THR A 73 -12.55 8.99 19.79
N GLY A 74 -13.14 7.85 19.40
CA GLY A 74 -14.19 7.15 20.11
C GLY A 74 -15.58 7.77 19.92
N ASP A 75 -15.81 8.52 18.84
CA ASP A 75 -17.05 9.26 18.57
C ASP A 75 -17.95 8.62 17.50
N ASP A 76 -17.60 7.42 17.03
CA ASP A 76 -18.26 6.65 15.97
C ASP A 76 -18.16 7.31 14.57
N VAL A 77 -17.34 8.35 14.41
CA VAL A 77 -16.94 8.93 13.13
C VAL A 77 -15.46 8.61 12.91
N PRO A 78 -15.10 7.77 11.93
CA PRO A 78 -13.70 7.44 11.72
C PRO A 78 -12.93 8.67 11.24
N GLU A 79 -11.70 8.84 11.71
CA GLU A 79 -10.76 9.78 11.13
C GLU A 79 -10.23 9.28 9.77
N LEU A 80 -10.04 10.21 8.83
CA LEU A 80 -9.34 9.93 7.59
C LEU A 80 -7.84 10.17 7.77
N LEU A 81 -7.05 9.14 7.51
CA LEU A 81 -5.60 9.24 7.44
C LEU A 81 -5.23 9.40 5.97
N LEU A 82 -4.52 10.49 5.63
CA LEU A 82 -3.99 10.72 4.29
C LEU A 82 -2.48 10.61 4.34
N LYS A 83 -1.93 9.70 3.53
CA LYS A 83 -0.49 9.46 3.40
C LYS A 83 0.03 9.99 2.08
N GLN A 84 1.08 10.81 2.14
CA GLN A 84 1.88 11.12 0.96
C GLN A 84 2.88 9.99 0.74
N ASP A 85 2.66 9.18 -0.30
CA ASP A 85 3.52 8.03 -0.55
C ASP A 85 4.94 8.48 -0.89
N SER A 86 5.92 7.75 -0.34
CA SER A 86 7.33 8.09 -0.44
C SER A 86 8.20 6.85 -0.55
N SER A 87 9.35 6.96 -1.24
CA SER A 87 10.41 5.93 -1.23
C SER A 87 11.20 5.90 0.09
N GLU A 88 11.09 6.93 0.92
CA GLU A 88 11.70 7.00 2.26
C GLU A 88 10.60 6.99 3.34
N PHE A 89 10.59 7.98 4.24
CA PHE A 89 9.49 8.16 5.18
C PHE A 89 8.33 8.87 4.50
N ALA A 90 7.14 8.31 4.66
CA ALA A 90 5.88 8.84 4.18
C ALA A 90 5.16 9.58 5.34
N PRO A 91 4.96 10.90 5.25
CA PRO A 91 4.20 11.63 6.24
C PRO A 91 2.70 11.34 6.11
N VAL A 92 2.01 11.29 7.24
CA VAL A 92 0.58 10.99 7.35
C VAL A 92 -0.12 12.12 8.09
N LEU A 93 -1.09 12.75 7.44
CA LEU A 93 -2.04 13.68 8.05
C LEU A 93 -3.24 12.92 8.59
N VAL A 94 -3.80 13.40 9.70
CA VAL A 94 -5.05 12.89 10.28
C VAL A 94 -6.12 13.97 10.11
N PHE A 95 -7.26 13.61 9.54
CA PHE A 95 -8.37 14.52 9.31
C PHE A 95 -9.53 14.18 10.23
N THR A 96 -10.00 15.16 10.99
CA THR A 96 -11.22 15.11 11.81
C THR A 96 -12.30 15.98 11.20
N ILE A 97 -13.57 15.66 11.44
CA ILE A 97 -14.67 16.56 11.12
C ILE A 97 -14.85 17.57 12.26
N GLY A 98 -14.73 18.86 11.94
CA GLY A 98 -14.93 19.94 12.90
C GLY A 98 -16.41 20.22 13.17
N ASP A 99 -16.68 21.06 14.18
CA ASP A 99 -18.03 21.55 14.50
C ASP A 99 -18.72 22.29 13.33
N ASP A 100 -17.92 22.76 12.36
CA ASP A 100 -18.39 23.39 11.11
C ASP A 100 -18.79 22.37 10.03
N GLY A 101 -18.68 21.07 10.33
CA GLY A 101 -18.96 19.97 9.40
C GLY A 101 -17.91 19.85 8.30
N LYS A 102 -16.69 20.36 8.50
CA LYS A 102 -15.59 20.31 7.53
C LYS A 102 -14.45 19.41 7.99
N ALA A 103 -13.77 18.79 7.03
CA ALA A 103 -12.55 18.04 7.32
C ALA A 103 -11.38 18.99 7.60
N HIS A 104 -10.77 18.86 8.78
CA HIS A 104 -9.60 19.64 9.19
C HIS A 104 -8.39 18.73 9.32
N PRO A 105 -7.27 19.02 8.63
CA PRO A 105 -6.04 18.26 8.78
C PRO A 105 -5.37 18.56 10.12
N SER A 106 -4.64 17.58 10.64
CA SER A 106 -3.76 17.77 11.78
C SER A 106 -2.62 18.75 11.45
N THR A 107 -2.24 19.56 12.44
CA THR A 107 -1.14 20.53 12.36
C THR A 107 0.24 19.88 12.26
N ASN A 108 0.36 18.63 12.71
CA ASN A 108 1.56 17.82 12.63
C ASN A 108 1.25 16.50 11.93
N VAL A 109 2.27 15.85 11.39
CA VAL A 109 2.14 14.54 10.74
C VAL A 109 2.63 13.41 11.64
N LEU A 110 2.08 12.22 11.43
CA LEU A 110 2.72 10.96 11.83
C LEU A 110 3.62 10.46 10.70
N ILE A 111 4.48 9.50 10.99
CA ILE A 111 5.43 8.94 10.03
C ILE A 111 5.18 7.45 9.80
N ASP A 112 5.08 7.07 8.53
CA ASP A 112 5.04 5.71 8.01
C ASP A 112 6.27 5.47 7.10
N GLY A 113 6.65 4.23 6.85
CA GLY A 113 7.70 3.90 5.88
C GLY A 113 9.08 3.67 6.48
N VAL A 114 10.09 3.74 5.63
CA VAL A 114 11.43 3.19 5.93
C VAL A 114 12.51 4.12 5.46
N ARG A 115 13.61 4.17 6.19
CA ARG A 115 14.82 4.85 5.74
C ARG A 115 15.72 3.87 5.00
N SER A 116 16.04 4.16 3.75
CA SER A 116 16.93 3.31 2.93
C SER A 116 18.30 3.12 3.59
N ALA A 117 18.81 4.17 4.24
CA ALA A 117 20.06 4.16 4.97
C ALA A 117 19.87 4.09 6.49
N GLY A 118 20.47 3.08 7.12
CA GLY A 118 20.57 2.95 8.59
C GLY A 118 19.48 2.12 9.26
N GLY A 119 18.53 1.59 8.48
CA GLY A 119 17.56 0.59 8.95
C GLY A 119 16.47 1.14 9.87
N SER A 120 16.30 2.46 9.96
CA SER A 120 15.19 3.09 10.69
C SER A 120 13.87 2.84 9.96
N ARG A 121 12.83 2.50 10.71
CA ARG A 121 11.49 2.19 10.21
C ARG A 121 10.45 2.84 11.11
N ALA A 122 9.36 3.26 10.52
CA ALA A 122 8.21 3.78 11.23
C ALA A 122 6.91 3.24 10.61
N ALA A 123 5.87 3.09 11.41
CA ALA A 123 4.55 2.77 10.91
C ALA A 123 3.48 3.46 11.73
N VAL A 124 2.39 3.83 11.09
CA VAL A 124 1.17 4.26 11.79
C VAL A 124 0.30 3.04 12.02
N VAL A 125 -0.16 2.83 13.26
CA VAL A 125 -1.07 1.74 13.63
C VAL A 125 -2.20 2.27 14.51
N ALA A 126 -3.39 1.69 14.36
CA ALA A 126 -4.57 2.07 15.10
C ALA A 126 -4.56 1.46 16.52
N SER A 127 -5.15 2.16 17.48
CA SER A 127 -5.49 1.55 18.77
C SER A 127 -6.71 0.65 18.61
N ALA A 128 -6.63 -0.59 19.09
CA ALA A 128 -7.78 -1.50 19.11
C ALA A 128 -8.97 -1.01 19.96
N THR A 129 -8.74 -0.03 20.83
CA THR A 129 -9.76 0.57 21.71
C THR A 129 -10.33 1.87 21.16
N GLY A 130 -9.85 2.37 20.01
CA GLY A 130 -10.25 3.66 19.45
C GLY A 130 -9.69 4.87 20.23
N GLU A 131 -8.71 4.67 21.11
CA GLU A 131 -8.14 5.72 21.96
C GLU A 131 -7.03 6.57 21.27
N GLY A 132 -6.91 6.46 19.95
CA GLY A 132 -5.93 7.20 19.16
C GLY A 132 -5.13 6.35 18.18
N LEU A 133 -4.01 6.93 17.74
CA LEU A 133 -3.08 6.32 16.80
C LEU A 133 -1.72 6.14 17.45
N TYR A 134 -1.06 5.03 17.18
CA TYR A 134 0.33 4.82 17.57
C TYR A 134 1.25 5.09 16.39
N GLN A 135 2.35 5.80 16.65
CA GLN A 135 3.52 5.74 15.78
C GLN A 135 4.50 4.73 16.35
N GLU A 136 4.72 3.68 15.57
CA GLU A 136 5.79 2.72 15.80
C GLU A 136 7.10 3.28 15.29
N ASN A 137 8.19 3.05 16.01
CA ASN A 137 9.54 3.24 15.51
C ASN A 137 10.38 2.01 15.86
N HIS A 138 11.09 1.46 14.88
CA HIS A 138 12.06 0.39 15.15
C HIS A 138 13.28 0.50 14.24
N ASN A 139 14.33 -0.21 14.62
CA ASN A 139 15.52 -0.36 13.79
C ASN A 139 15.64 -1.82 13.34
N GLY A 140 15.78 -2.06 12.04
CA GLY A 140 15.84 -3.42 11.48
C GLY A 140 17.01 -4.29 11.97
N MET A 141 17.96 -3.74 12.75
CA MET A 141 19.04 -4.51 13.38
C MET A 141 18.72 -4.95 14.81
N ARG A 142 17.56 -4.55 15.35
CA ARG A 142 17.15 -4.75 16.74
C ARG A 142 15.73 -5.29 16.81
N PRO A 143 15.45 -6.22 17.74
CA PRO A 143 14.11 -6.75 17.88
C PRO A 143 13.17 -5.84 18.69
N GLU A 144 13.68 -4.80 19.35
CA GLU A 144 12.86 -3.87 20.13
C GLU A 144 12.14 -2.87 19.22
N VAL A 145 10.87 -2.65 19.53
CA VAL A 145 9.94 -1.78 18.79
C VAL A 145 9.27 -0.83 19.76
N ASP A 146 9.38 0.47 19.50
CA ASP A 146 8.78 1.52 20.32
C ASP A 146 7.43 1.96 19.74
N PHE A 147 6.42 2.08 20.58
CA PHE A 147 5.07 2.55 20.23
C PHE A 147 4.73 3.81 21.02
N GLN A 148 4.70 4.95 20.35
CA GLN A 148 4.23 6.20 20.95
C GLN A 148 2.75 6.39 20.61
N LEU A 149 1.88 6.44 21.62
CA LEU A 149 0.48 6.80 21.44
C LEU A 149 0.33 8.31 21.20
N TYR A 150 -0.56 8.66 20.28
CA TYR A 150 -1.04 10.00 20.00
C TYR A 150 -2.55 10.03 20.13
N SER A 151 -3.07 10.89 21.01
CA SER A 151 -4.49 11.23 21.03
C SER A 151 -4.78 12.26 19.93
N VAL A 152 -5.94 12.12 19.29
CA VAL A 152 -6.45 13.05 18.28
C VAL A 152 -7.47 13.97 18.95
N ASP A 153 -7.30 15.28 18.82
CA ASP A 153 -8.24 16.30 19.28
C ASP A 153 -8.29 17.42 18.24
N GLY A 154 -9.29 17.36 17.36
CA GLY A 154 -9.38 18.22 16.18
C GLY A 154 -8.10 18.16 15.33
N ASP A 155 -7.49 19.33 15.13
CA ASP A 155 -6.25 19.49 14.35
C ASP A 155 -4.97 19.12 15.13
N THR A 156 -5.07 18.61 16.36
CA THR A 156 -3.93 18.45 17.24
C THR A 156 -3.66 16.98 17.57
N LEU A 157 -2.42 16.53 17.30
CA LEU A 157 -1.91 15.22 17.71
C LEU A 157 -1.05 15.38 18.97
N THR A 158 -1.48 14.79 20.09
CA THR A 158 -0.78 14.92 21.37
C THR A 158 -0.19 13.60 21.82
N LYS A 159 1.12 13.58 22.11
CA LYS A 159 1.78 12.40 22.69
C LYS A 159 1.17 12.05 24.05
N VAL A 160 0.71 10.82 24.19
CA VAL A 160 0.17 10.30 25.44
C VAL A 160 1.22 9.42 26.11
N GLY A 161 1.60 9.79 27.34
CA GLY A 161 2.53 9.02 28.14
C GLY A 161 3.93 8.85 27.52
N ALA A 162 4.68 7.89 28.05
CA ALA A 162 5.96 7.46 27.48
C ALA A 162 5.72 6.36 26.42
N PRO A 163 6.62 6.20 25.43
CA PRO A 163 6.55 5.08 24.50
C PRO A 163 6.51 3.74 25.22
N GLU A 164 5.72 2.82 24.67
CA GLU A 164 5.69 1.42 25.08
C GLU A 164 6.66 0.61 24.21
N GLU A 165 7.43 -0.28 24.82
CA GLU A 165 8.35 -1.16 24.10
C GLU A 165 7.73 -2.55 23.95
N ALA A 166 7.87 -3.14 22.76
CA ALA A 166 7.54 -4.54 22.49
C ALA A 166 8.66 -5.22 21.70
N HIS A 167 8.64 -6.55 21.65
CA HIS A 167 9.53 -7.34 20.82
C HIS A 167 8.86 -7.62 19.47
N ILE A 168 9.58 -7.51 18.36
CA ILE A 168 9.04 -7.62 17.00
C ILE A 168 8.29 -8.94 16.72
N ASP A 169 8.74 -10.04 17.33
CA ASP A 169 8.09 -11.36 17.22
C ASP A 169 6.83 -11.51 18.11
N ALA A 170 6.52 -10.52 18.94
CA ALA A 170 5.47 -10.58 19.95
C ALA A 170 4.77 -9.22 20.14
N ILE A 171 4.37 -8.59 19.04
CA ILE A 171 3.61 -7.33 19.07
C ILE A 171 2.20 -7.58 19.63
N PRO A 172 1.79 -6.88 20.70
CA PRO A 172 0.43 -6.98 21.25
C PRO A 172 -0.66 -6.64 20.23
N GLU A 173 -1.77 -7.39 20.26
CA GLU A 173 -2.95 -7.19 19.36
C GLU A 173 -3.63 -5.82 19.50
N LYS A 174 -3.35 -5.07 20.57
CA LYS A 174 -3.84 -3.70 20.73
C LYS A 174 -3.30 -2.72 19.68
N TYR A 175 -2.23 -3.09 18.97
CA TYR A 175 -1.65 -2.33 17.87
C TYR A 175 -2.16 -2.88 16.53
N GLN A 176 -3.24 -2.30 16.01
CA GLN A 176 -3.88 -2.78 14.80
C GLN A 176 -3.24 -2.17 13.55
N GLN A 177 -2.80 -3.02 12.63
CA GLN A 177 -2.26 -2.56 11.36
C GLN A 177 -3.32 -1.84 10.53
N ILE A 178 -2.88 -0.79 9.86
CA ILE A 178 -3.70 -0.01 8.94
C ILE A 178 -3.49 -0.54 7.53
N THR A 179 -4.59 -0.85 6.86
CA THR A 179 -4.59 -1.13 5.42
C THR A 179 -4.71 0.17 4.65
N TRP A 180 -3.75 0.45 3.78
CA TRP A 180 -3.71 1.66 2.97
C TRP A 180 -4.38 1.42 1.61
N THR A 181 -5.29 2.30 1.23
CA THR A 181 -6.00 2.29 -0.06
C THR A 181 -5.51 3.43 -0.93
N SER A 182 -5.29 3.21 -2.23
CA SER A 182 -4.94 4.30 -3.15
C SER A 182 -6.04 5.36 -3.18
N THR A 183 -5.70 6.65 -3.18
CA THR A 183 -6.71 7.72 -3.34
C THR A 183 -7.42 7.71 -4.70
N THR A 184 -6.91 6.93 -5.66
CA THR A 184 -7.59 6.67 -6.94
C THR A 184 -8.75 5.68 -6.81
N ASP A 185 -8.89 5.00 -5.66
CA ASP A 185 -9.94 4.04 -5.35
C ASP A 185 -10.78 4.51 -4.13
N PRO A 186 -11.96 5.10 -4.32
CA PRO A 186 -12.81 5.57 -3.23
C PRO A 186 -13.59 4.44 -2.52
N SER A 187 -13.42 3.17 -2.92
CA SER A 187 -14.29 2.08 -2.48
C SER A 187 -14.29 1.85 -0.97
N ALA A 188 -13.14 2.00 -0.30
CA ALA A 188 -13.04 1.83 1.15
C ALA A 188 -13.78 2.96 1.90
N LEU A 189 -13.68 4.20 1.39
CA LEU A 189 -14.42 5.33 1.93
C LEU A 189 -15.95 5.16 1.75
N GLN A 190 -16.38 4.73 0.57
CA GLN A 190 -17.80 4.51 0.25
C GLN A 190 -18.45 3.39 1.08
N GLN A 191 -17.65 2.43 1.54
CA GLN A 191 -18.10 1.38 2.47
C GLN A 191 -18.18 1.87 3.92
N GLY A 192 -17.49 2.97 4.25
CA GLY A 192 -17.43 3.54 5.59
C GLY A 192 -16.82 2.62 6.65
N ALA A 193 -16.04 1.62 6.23
CA ALA A 193 -15.47 0.63 7.13
C ALA A 193 -14.07 1.07 7.60
N PRO A 194 -13.78 1.11 8.91
CA PRO A 194 -12.43 1.38 9.40
C PRO A 194 -11.46 0.30 8.90
N ALA A 195 -10.27 0.75 8.48
CA ALA A 195 -9.22 -0.01 7.82
C ALA A 195 -8.34 -0.83 8.79
N ALA A 196 -8.73 -0.92 10.06
CA ALA A 196 -8.03 -1.72 11.04
C ALA A 196 -8.23 -3.21 10.72
N ALA A 197 -7.13 -3.92 10.47
CA ALA A 197 -7.18 -5.35 10.21
C ALA A 197 -7.75 -6.07 11.45
N ALA A 198 -8.99 -6.57 11.35
CA ALA A 198 -9.46 -7.60 12.27
C ALA A 198 -8.52 -8.81 12.17
N PRO A 199 -8.22 -9.51 13.28
CA PRO A 199 -7.52 -10.78 13.19
C PRO A 199 -8.34 -11.70 12.27
N ALA A 200 -7.69 -12.23 11.23
CA ALA A 200 -8.35 -13.05 10.22
C ALA A 200 -8.92 -14.32 10.86
N GLU A 201 -10.20 -14.27 11.25
CA GLU A 201 -10.98 -15.46 11.56
C GLU A 201 -11.72 -15.90 10.29
N GLY A 202 -11.10 -16.87 9.61
CA GLY A 202 -11.69 -17.78 8.62
C GLY A 202 -12.84 -17.26 7.77
N ALA A 203 -12.53 -16.70 6.60
CA ALA A 203 -13.45 -16.65 5.48
C ALA A 203 -12.95 -17.62 4.40
N GLN A 204 -13.48 -18.85 4.43
CA GLN A 204 -13.52 -19.69 3.24
C GLN A 204 -14.57 -19.08 2.31
N ASP A 205 -14.13 -18.52 1.19
CA ASP A 205 -15.02 -18.29 0.05
C ASP A 205 -14.58 -19.20 -1.09
N GLU A 206 -15.47 -20.12 -1.46
CA GLU A 206 -15.31 -21.06 -2.55
C GLU A 206 -15.39 -20.31 -3.90
N ALA A 207 -14.36 -20.44 -4.73
CA ALA A 207 -14.47 -20.25 -6.17
C ALA A 207 -13.89 -21.48 -6.91
N PRO A 208 -14.55 -21.98 -7.97
CA PRO A 208 -14.18 -23.25 -8.59
C PRO A 208 -13.18 -23.05 -9.75
N ALA A 209 -12.11 -23.85 -9.78
CA ALA A 209 -11.40 -24.24 -11.00
C ALA A 209 -10.59 -25.53 -10.76
N ASP A 210 -10.57 -26.41 -11.75
CA ASP A 210 -10.11 -27.81 -11.74
C ASP A 210 -8.93 -28.17 -10.80
N ASP A 211 -9.12 -29.29 -10.08
CA ASP A 211 -8.22 -29.89 -9.10
C ASP A 211 -6.76 -30.04 -9.57
N MET A 212 -5.94 -29.04 -9.26
CA MET A 212 -4.59 -29.28 -8.74
C MET A 212 -4.53 -28.71 -7.33
N VAL A 213 -4.57 -29.59 -6.33
CA VAL A 213 -4.26 -29.22 -4.95
C VAL A 213 -2.76 -28.88 -4.90
N LEU A 214 -2.45 -27.58 -5.00
CA LEU A 214 -1.09 -27.06 -4.88
C LEU A 214 -0.68 -27.11 -3.40
N GLY A 215 0.52 -27.62 -3.13
CA GLY A 215 1.14 -27.48 -1.81
C GLY A 215 1.52 -26.01 -1.55
N GLU A 216 1.71 -25.64 -0.28
CA GLU A 216 2.34 -24.36 0.07
C GLU A 216 3.67 -24.23 -0.70
N GLY A 217 3.82 -23.16 -1.50
CA GLY A 217 5.02 -22.92 -2.30
C GLY A 217 5.01 -23.53 -3.71
N GLU A 218 3.90 -24.10 -4.17
CA GLU A 218 3.74 -24.53 -5.56
C GLU A 218 2.94 -23.51 -6.38
N PHE A 219 3.52 -23.06 -7.49
CA PHE A 219 2.93 -22.08 -8.40
C PHE A 219 2.84 -22.66 -9.81
N VAL A 220 1.73 -22.44 -10.50
CA VAL A 220 1.52 -22.93 -11.87
C VAL A 220 1.19 -21.76 -12.79
N GLY A 221 1.85 -21.72 -13.93
CA GLY A 221 1.64 -20.67 -14.92
C GLY A 221 2.44 -20.89 -16.19
N THR A 222 2.33 -19.94 -17.11
CA THR A 222 3.14 -19.90 -18.33
C THR A 222 4.31 -18.95 -18.13
N VAL A 223 5.52 -19.38 -18.49
CA VAL A 223 6.68 -18.47 -18.45
C VAL A 223 6.62 -17.52 -19.65
N GLU A 224 6.69 -16.23 -19.39
CA GLU A 224 6.69 -15.18 -20.40
C GLU A 224 7.97 -14.36 -20.32
N GLU A 225 8.40 -13.81 -21.46
CA GLU A 225 9.45 -12.80 -21.51
C GLU A 225 8.76 -11.45 -21.74
N LEU A 226 9.01 -10.49 -20.84
CA LEU A 226 8.55 -9.11 -20.95
C LEU A 226 9.74 -8.20 -21.26
N THR A 227 9.59 -7.30 -22.21
CA THR A 227 10.54 -6.19 -22.36
C THR A 227 10.25 -5.08 -21.36
N ILE A 228 11.21 -4.19 -21.14
CA ILE A 228 10.99 -3.00 -20.31
C ILE A 228 9.86 -2.11 -20.84
N GLU A 229 9.71 -2.00 -22.16
CA GLU A 229 8.62 -1.23 -22.77
C GLU A 229 7.25 -1.87 -22.50
N GLU A 230 7.17 -3.21 -22.53
CA GLU A 230 5.95 -3.95 -22.19
C GLU A 230 5.62 -3.84 -20.70
N ALA A 231 6.62 -3.94 -19.82
CA ALA A 231 6.45 -3.78 -18.38
C ALA A 231 5.97 -2.35 -18.01
N LEU A 232 6.52 -1.32 -18.66
CA LEU A 232 6.07 0.07 -18.50
C LEU A 232 4.64 0.27 -19.00
N ALA A 233 4.32 -0.28 -20.17
CA ALA A 233 2.98 -0.20 -20.75
C ALA A 233 1.94 -0.90 -19.87
N GLN A 234 2.26 -2.07 -19.30
CA GLN A 234 1.40 -2.79 -18.37
C GLN A 234 1.17 -2.01 -17.06
N ALA A 235 2.19 -1.31 -16.57
CA ALA A 235 2.08 -0.48 -15.37
C ALA A 235 1.41 0.88 -15.62
N GLY A 236 1.16 1.27 -16.88
CA GLY A 236 0.67 2.60 -17.23
C GLY A 236 1.63 3.74 -16.82
N ALA A 237 2.93 3.43 -16.70
CA ALA A 237 3.94 4.32 -16.15
C ALA A 237 4.84 4.92 -17.24
N ASP A 238 5.12 6.22 -17.13
CA ASP A 238 6.21 6.89 -17.85
C ASP A 238 7.32 7.18 -16.84
N ASP A 239 8.23 6.21 -16.65
CA ASP A 239 9.31 6.30 -15.67
C ASP A 239 10.64 6.67 -16.36
N PRO A 240 11.14 7.90 -16.18
CA PRO A 240 12.43 8.32 -16.74
C PRO A 240 13.64 7.61 -16.09
N SER A 241 13.44 6.90 -14.99
CA SER A 241 14.46 6.08 -14.31
C SER A 241 14.44 4.60 -14.70
N ALA A 242 13.52 4.20 -15.60
CA ALA A 242 13.43 2.83 -16.10
C ALA A 242 14.75 2.34 -16.72
N PRO A 243 15.05 1.03 -16.62
CA PRO A 243 16.15 0.40 -17.35
C PRO A 243 16.10 0.69 -18.85
N GLU A 244 17.28 0.69 -19.49
CA GLU A 244 17.41 1.02 -20.90
C GLU A 244 16.72 -0.04 -21.79
N SER A 245 16.31 0.41 -22.99
CA SER A 245 15.74 -0.46 -24.02
C SER A 245 16.64 -1.65 -24.32
N GLY A 246 16.04 -2.84 -24.39
CA GLY A 246 16.75 -4.12 -24.46
C GLY A 246 16.84 -4.86 -23.12
N SER A 247 16.42 -4.23 -22.02
CA SER A 247 16.20 -4.91 -20.74
C SER A 247 15.01 -5.89 -20.83
N LYS A 248 15.12 -7.02 -20.14
CA LYS A 248 14.18 -8.15 -20.21
C LYS A 248 13.87 -8.72 -18.85
N TYR A 249 12.66 -9.25 -18.69
CA TYR A 249 12.18 -9.92 -17.49
C TYR A 249 11.56 -11.26 -17.87
N TRP A 250 11.89 -12.31 -17.13
CA TRP A 250 11.16 -13.58 -17.22
C TRP A 250 10.20 -13.65 -16.06
N VAL A 251 8.92 -13.86 -16.36
CA VAL A 251 7.83 -13.94 -15.38
C VAL A 251 7.11 -15.27 -15.50
N LEU A 252 6.62 -15.79 -14.38
CA LEU A 252 5.60 -16.83 -14.37
C LEU A 252 4.25 -16.14 -14.34
N HIS A 253 3.54 -16.11 -15.46
CA HIS A 253 2.17 -15.63 -15.53
C HIS A 253 1.25 -16.77 -15.08
N PHE A 254 0.60 -16.59 -13.93
CA PHE A 254 -0.27 -17.62 -13.38
C PHE A 254 -1.47 -17.90 -14.29
N ASP A 255 -2.03 -19.11 -14.22
CA ASP A 255 -3.23 -19.45 -15.00
C ASP A 255 -4.47 -18.59 -14.60
N GLY A 256 -4.39 -17.92 -13.45
CA GLY A 256 -5.31 -16.88 -12.99
C GLY A 256 -4.71 -16.12 -11.81
N PRO A 257 -5.31 -14.98 -11.40
CA PRO A 257 -4.84 -14.20 -10.25
C PRO A 257 -4.78 -15.04 -8.97
N GLN A 258 -3.75 -14.81 -8.15
CA GLN A 258 -3.53 -15.53 -6.88
C GLN A 258 -3.28 -14.55 -5.74
N ASP A 259 -3.84 -14.86 -4.58
CA ASP A 259 -3.53 -14.19 -3.32
C ASP A 259 -2.28 -14.81 -2.70
N ILE A 260 -1.19 -14.06 -2.63
CA ILE A 260 0.10 -14.56 -2.15
C ILE A 260 0.56 -13.74 -0.94
N SER A 261 0.82 -14.42 0.18
CA SER A 261 1.46 -13.84 1.35
C SER A 261 2.97 -13.94 1.24
N ALA A 262 3.67 -12.81 1.16
CA ALA A 262 5.12 -12.76 1.04
C ALA A 262 5.73 -11.60 1.85
N ASN A 263 7.02 -11.71 2.17
CA ASN A 263 7.72 -10.68 2.95
C ASN A 263 7.76 -9.37 2.16
N LYS A 264 7.28 -8.27 2.74
CA LYS A 264 7.38 -6.94 2.12
C LYS A 264 8.31 -6.05 2.92
N GLY A 265 9.31 -5.46 2.25
CA GLY A 265 10.17 -4.47 2.89
C GLY A 265 9.32 -3.32 3.44
N GLY A 266 9.36 -3.10 4.76
CA GLY A 266 8.56 -2.06 5.42
C GLY A 266 7.23 -2.52 6.02
N SER A 267 6.86 -3.78 5.89
CA SER A 267 5.67 -4.35 6.53
C SER A 267 6.04 -5.25 7.70
N ARG A 268 5.21 -5.30 8.76
CA ARG A 268 5.41 -6.25 9.86
C ARG A 268 4.75 -7.58 9.50
N GLY A 269 5.57 -8.50 9.00
CA GLY A 269 5.13 -9.82 8.57
C GLY A 269 4.75 -9.89 7.09
N PRO A 270 4.37 -11.09 6.63
CA PRO A 270 3.96 -11.29 5.25
C PRO A 270 2.75 -10.43 4.90
N VAL A 271 2.80 -9.77 3.74
CA VAL A 271 1.66 -9.05 3.17
C VAL A 271 1.01 -9.94 2.13
N THR A 272 -0.30 -10.07 2.18
CA THR A 272 -1.07 -10.74 1.12
C THR A 272 -1.44 -9.74 0.05
N GLN A 273 -1.09 -10.02 -1.21
CA GLN A 273 -1.57 -9.24 -2.35
C GLN A 273 -2.05 -10.19 -3.44
N THR A 274 -3.10 -9.79 -4.15
CA THR A 274 -3.53 -10.45 -5.38
C THR A 274 -2.57 -10.07 -6.50
N THR A 275 -2.06 -11.07 -7.22
CA THR A 275 -1.15 -10.85 -8.35
C THR A 275 -1.39 -11.86 -9.45
N GLU A 276 -1.09 -11.48 -10.69
CA GLU A 276 -1.23 -12.33 -11.87
C GLU A 276 0.10 -12.97 -12.28
N TYR A 277 1.22 -12.53 -11.71
CA TYR A 277 2.52 -13.04 -12.10
C TYR A 277 3.61 -12.86 -11.03
N MET A 278 4.64 -13.69 -11.13
CA MET A 278 5.85 -13.64 -10.31
C MET A 278 7.07 -13.44 -11.19
N ARG A 279 7.99 -12.54 -10.80
CA ARG A 279 9.27 -12.36 -11.50
C ARG A 279 10.23 -13.49 -11.15
N LEU A 280 10.67 -14.21 -12.18
CA LEU A 280 11.59 -15.35 -12.10
C LEU A 280 13.05 -14.96 -12.35
N GLY A 281 13.27 -13.95 -13.20
CA GLY A 281 14.59 -13.47 -13.57
C GLY A 281 14.56 -12.18 -14.38
N TYR A 282 15.73 -11.61 -14.64
CA TYR A 282 15.89 -10.37 -15.39
C TYR A 282 17.28 -10.27 -16.05
N SER A 283 17.35 -9.44 -17.09
CA SER A 283 18.57 -8.88 -17.67
C SER A 283 18.32 -7.39 -17.85
N GLU A 284 18.89 -6.57 -16.98
CA GLU A 284 18.71 -5.13 -16.93
C GLU A 284 19.95 -4.41 -17.45
N ILE A 285 19.74 -3.47 -18.36
CA ILE A 285 20.75 -2.55 -18.85
C ILE A 285 20.51 -1.22 -18.16
N THR A 286 21.47 -0.77 -17.35
CA THR A 286 21.36 0.51 -16.64
C THR A 286 22.59 1.37 -16.91
N SER A 287 22.47 2.67 -16.64
CA SER A 287 23.60 3.60 -16.72
C SER A 287 24.78 3.23 -15.79
N TYR A 288 24.54 2.39 -14.78
CA TYR A 288 25.54 1.91 -13.82
C TYR A 288 26.18 0.57 -14.20
N GLY A 289 25.66 -0.10 -15.23
CA GLY A 289 26.11 -1.40 -15.70
C GLY A 289 24.95 -2.36 -16.01
N ASN A 290 25.32 -3.54 -16.48
CA ASN A 290 24.36 -4.61 -16.79
C ASN A 290 24.24 -5.56 -15.60
N HIS A 291 23.02 -5.89 -15.22
CA HIS A 291 22.70 -6.78 -14.10
C HIS A 291 21.80 -7.91 -14.59
N GLU A 292 22.13 -9.15 -14.25
CA GLU A 292 21.36 -10.31 -14.69
C GLU A 292 21.22 -11.31 -13.56
N ALA A 293 20.04 -11.91 -13.44
CA ALA A 293 19.76 -13.02 -12.54
C ALA A 293 18.62 -13.88 -13.12
N GLY A 294 18.65 -15.19 -12.90
CA GLY A 294 17.58 -16.07 -13.39
C GLY A 294 17.50 -16.16 -14.93
N THR A 295 18.60 -15.98 -15.66
CA THR A 295 18.60 -16.04 -17.13
C THR A 295 18.31 -17.45 -17.66
N GLU A 296 18.41 -18.47 -16.83
CA GLU A 296 18.02 -19.85 -17.14
C GLU A 296 16.52 -20.00 -17.48
N TRP A 297 15.66 -19.07 -17.01
CA TRP A 297 14.22 -19.11 -17.28
C TRP A 297 13.87 -18.87 -18.75
N ALA A 298 14.79 -18.29 -19.53
CA ALA A 298 14.65 -18.14 -20.98
C ALA A 298 14.32 -19.46 -21.70
N GLN A 299 14.77 -20.61 -21.19
CA GLN A 299 14.51 -21.93 -21.78
C GLN A 299 13.06 -22.42 -21.60
N TYR A 300 12.31 -21.79 -20.69
CA TYR A 300 10.92 -22.13 -20.38
C TYR A 300 9.91 -21.17 -21.00
N VAL A 301 10.35 -20.09 -21.66
CA VAL A 301 9.45 -19.11 -22.29
C VAL A 301 8.45 -19.79 -23.24
N GLY A 302 7.17 -19.45 -23.06
CA GLY A 302 6.02 -20.01 -23.78
C GLY A 302 5.56 -21.38 -23.27
N LYS A 303 6.19 -21.93 -22.23
CA LYS A 303 5.82 -23.21 -21.63
C LYS A 303 5.05 -23.00 -20.34
N ARG A 304 4.03 -23.83 -20.14
CA ARG A 304 3.34 -23.96 -18.87
C ARG A 304 4.18 -24.84 -17.94
N VAL A 305 4.47 -24.35 -16.75
CA VAL A 305 5.32 -25.02 -15.76
C VAL A 305 4.68 -24.97 -14.39
N LYS A 306 5.02 -25.94 -13.55
CA LYS A 306 4.88 -25.86 -12.10
C LYS A 306 6.25 -25.51 -11.51
N VAL A 307 6.29 -24.48 -10.68
CA VAL A 307 7.45 -24.07 -9.88
C VAL A 307 7.16 -24.39 -8.43
N SER A 308 7.99 -25.21 -7.81
CA SER A 308 7.91 -25.53 -6.38
C SER A 308 9.11 -24.90 -5.68
N LEU A 309 8.87 -24.01 -4.73
CA LEU A 309 9.91 -23.26 -4.01
C LEU A 309 9.53 -23.07 -2.54
N ASP A 310 10.49 -22.71 -1.69
CA ASP A 310 10.21 -22.31 -0.31
C ASP A 310 9.52 -20.92 -0.28
N PRO A 311 8.27 -20.79 0.21
CA PRO A 311 7.55 -19.52 0.25
C PRO A 311 8.29 -18.39 0.98
N SER A 312 9.20 -18.71 1.91
CA SER A 312 10.00 -17.71 2.63
C SER A 312 10.98 -16.95 1.72
N THR A 313 11.26 -17.47 0.52
CA THR A 313 12.10 -16.83 -0.50
C THR A 313 11.35 -15.79 -1.33
N LEU A 314 10.03 -15.70 -1.16
CA LEU A 314 9.18 -14.73 -1.84
C LEU A 314 9.21 -13.40 -1.12
N SER A 315 9.24 -12.32 -1.91
CA SER A 315 9.13 -10.98 -1.37
C SER A 315 8.38 -10.02 -2.29
N TRP A 316 7.62 -9.11 -1.67
CA TRP A 316 7.05 -7.97 -2.36
C TRP A 316 8.10 -6.86 -2.46
N PRO A 317 8.23 -6.22 -3.63
CA PRO A 317 9.14 -5.11 -3.81
C PRO A 317 8.70 -3.93 -2.94
N SER A 318 9.68 -3.27 -2.31
CA SER A 318 9.49 -1.97 -1.66
C SER A 318 10.06 -0.81 -2.48
N ASP A 319 10.56 -1.11 -3.69
CA ASP A 319 11.24 -0.18 -4.59
C ASP A 319 10.62 -0.27 -6.01
N VAL A 320 11.03 0.65 -6.90
CA VAL A 320 10.59 0.74 -8.30
C VAL A 320 11.28 -0.29 -9.22
N SER A 321 11.41 -1.53 -8.78
CA SER A 321 11.95 -2.61 -9.62
C SER A 321 10.96 -3.07 -10.68
N TYR A 322 11.49 -3.55 -11.79
CA TYR A 322 10.70 -4.05 -12.89
C TYR A 322 10.57 -5.59 -12.88
N PRO A 323 9.43 -6.13 -13.36
CA PRO A 323 8.19 -5.40 -13.63
C PRO A 323 7.60 -4.78 -12.34
N LEU A 324 7.01 -3.59 -12.45
CA LEU A 324 6.63 -2.77 -11.29
C LEU A 324 5.67 -3.51 -10.35
N GLY A 325 5.99 -3.53 -9.05
CA GLY A 325 5.15 -4.16 -8.03
C GLY A 325 5.16 -5.71 -8.05
N SER A 326 5.94 -6.33 -8.94
CA SER A 326 5.91 -7.79 -9.13
C SER A 326 6.45 -8.58 -7.94
N LEU A 327 5.76 -9.66 -7.59
CA LEU A 327 6.25 -10.63 -6.60
C LEU A 327 7.63 -11.12 -7.03
N ARG A 328 8.62 -11.02 -6.14
CA ARG A 328 9.98 -11.42 -6.43
C ARG A 328 10.25 -12.80 -5.87
N PHE A 329 10.84 -13.64 -6.72
CA PHE A 329 11.59 -14.81 -6.33
C PHE A 329 13.09 -14.50 -6.45
N THR A 330 13.86 -14.76 -5.40
CA THR A 330 15.33 -14.66 -5.45
C THR A 330 15.89 -16.05 -5.74
N SER A 331 16.31 -16.30 -6.99
CA SER A 331 16.86 -17.60 -7.40
C SER A 331 18.26 -17.88 -6.87
N GLU A 332 19.01 -16.84 -6.48
CA GLU A 332 20.39 -16.97 -6.03
C GLU A 332 20.47 -17.62 -4.64
N GLY A 333 20.80 -18.93 -4.61
CA GLY A 333 20.94 -19.71 -3.39
C GLY A 333 19.64 -20.30 -2.84
N ALA A 334 18.52 -20.16 -3.54
CA ALA A 334 17.25 -20.79 -3.19
C ALA A 334 17.12 -22.18 -3.85
N ASP A 335 16.63 -23.16 -3.10
CA ASP A 335 16.24 -24.46 -3.65
C ASP A 335 14.84 -24.34 -4.28
N TYR A 336 14.74 -24.62 -5.58
CA TYR A 336 13.47 -24.66 -6.31
C TYR A 336 13.45 -25.81 -7.34
N GLU A 337 12.27 -26.33 -7.62
CA GLU A 337 12.02 -27.35 -8.65
C GLU A 337 11.10 -26.80 -9.73
N VAL A 338 11.38 -27.16 -10.98
CA VAL A 338 10.55 -26.78 -12.14
C VAL A 338 10.13 -28.04 -12.88
N THR A 339 8.83 -28.17 -13.11
CA THR A 339 8.23 -29.25 -13.91
C THR A 339 7.43 -28.65 -15.05
N GLU A 340 7.80 -28.96 -16.29
CA GLU A 340 6.98 -28.63 -17.47
C GLU A 340 5.68 -29.46 -17.46
N LEU A 341 4.54 -28.84 -17.73
CA LEU A 341 3.20 -29.46 -17.64
C LEU A 341 2.58 -29.78 -19.00
#